data_AF-A0A0D2ND61-F1
#
_entry.id   AF-A0A0D2ND61-F1
#
_cell.length_a   1.000
_cell.length_b   1.000
_cell.length_c   1.000
_cell.angle_alpha   90.00
_cell.angle_beta   90.00
_cell.angle_gamma   90.00
#
_symmetry.space_group_name_H-M   'P 1'
#
loop_
_entity.id
_entity.type
_entity.pdbx_description
1 polymer ?
#
loop_
_entity_poly.entity_id
_entity_poly.type
_entity_poly.pdbx_seq_one_letter_code
_entity_poly.pdbx_strand_id
1 'polypeptide(L)'
;MRTSVSHASSHTSPPLLDATGAIKKDDSKIFFGHRSSDLIDVNQRLGPRNVRMDTAEHLNDRTISGCFNRTQSGLDQCRLLYQLLESTRAVHRNCNVLQRDIRTSNIVLPDSVVPSPSADSADEHIFNEQTEYDDGAGDPDAIFFDFERAEVLNEKEDELRLPRMGTVQFMARSICTGRLIGDDAMILLFRRPPEIAESLLTRYGSTMPNRVKHFACPTPTHTPGPVEMPSATITRPALRHAAESVFWVLTWCAVCAAPAGRVSPPVPQGLWVTLTANHRDARPTKIIAGERHPAYDAVRSVINSLAAYLVHDLHWATDAPFTHPEFLHEAFQRLVLNFLGDHRDEGFMLLPTSGEPREFDSLVNYAEPPCSRREYLLRTSAKRPFSSQGGLERKTTNGTDQLE
;
A
#
# COMPACT_ATOMS: atom_id res chain seq x y z
N MET A 1 65.84 -0.95 3.50
CA MET A 1 65.35 -1.93 4.49
C MET A 1 63.87 -2.19 4.21
N ARG A 2 63.56 -3.30 3.54
CA ARG A 2 62.19 -3.78 3.31
C ARG A 2 62.12 -5.17 3.93
N THR A 3 61.34 -5.31 4.98
CA THR A 3 61.06 -6.59 5.64
C THR A 3 59.80 -7.18 5.03
N SER A 4 59.98 -8.23 4.24
CA SER A 4 58.94 -9.13 3.76
C SER A 4 58.60 -10.14 4.85
N VAL A 5 57.34 -10.15 5.30
CA VAL A 5 56.81 -11.16 6.22
C VAL A 5 55.96 -12.13 5.39
N SER A 6 56.40 -13.37 5.31
CA SER A 6 55.69 -14.50 4.73
C SER A 6 54.80 -15.15 5.79
N HIS A 7 53.49 -15.16 5.58
CA HIS A 7 52.57 -16.00 6.33
C HIS A 7 52.17 -17.22 5.50
N ALA A 8 52.54 -18.39 6.01
CA ALA A 8 51.99 -19.69 5.65
C ALA A 8 51.04 -20.12 6.77
N SER A 9 49.82 -20.54 6.43
CA SER A 9 48.96 -21.38 7.28
C SER A 9 47.91 -22.03 6.38
N SER A 10 48.12 -23.28 5.97
CA SER A 10 47.53 -24.48 6.56
C SER A 10 46.03 -24.63 6.24
N HIS A 11 45.75 -25.24 5.09
CA HIS A 11 44.45 -25.82 4.78
C HIS A 11 44.20 -27.04 5.65
N THR A 12 43.17 -26.99 6.50
CA THR A 12 42.55 -28.15 7.14
C THR A 12 41.16 -28.32 6.55
N SER A 13 40.97 -29.40 5.79
CA SER A 13 39.67 -29.82 5.27
C SER A 13 38.76 -30.32 6.41
N PRO A 14 37.44 -30.04 6.36
CA PRO A 14 36.49 -30.63 7.30
C PRO A 14 36.11 -32.07 6.92
N PRO A 15 35.68 -32.89 7.89
CA PRO A 15 35.31 -34.28 7.64
C PRO A 15 33.96 -34.40 6.92
N LEU A 16 33.91 -35.37 6.00
CA LEU A 16 32.70 -35.88 5.34
C LEU A 16 31.80 -36.50 6.41
N LEU A 17 30.60 -35.95 6.62
CA LEU A 17 29.53 -36.59 7.39
C LEU A 17 28.59 -37.31 6.42
N ASP A 18 28.54 -38.62 6.60
CA ASP A 18 27.68 -39.56 5.89
C ASP A 18 26.26 -39.49 6.50
N ALA A 19 25.27 -39.06 5.71
CA ALA A 19 23.88 -38.94 6.14
C ALA A 19 22.97 -39.75 5.22
N THR A 20 22.91 -41.06 5.47
CA THR A 20 21.85 -41.93 4.94
C THR A 20 20.66 -41.92 5.91
N GLY A 21 19.79 -40.94 5.76
CA GLY A 21 18.51 -40.84 6.47
C GLY A 21 17.34 -40.96 5.51
N ALA A 22 16.70 -42.12 5.49
CA ALA A 22 15.53 -42.41 4.67
C ALA A 22 14.34 -41.50 5.04
N ILE A 23 13.88 -40.68 4.10
CA ILE A 23 12.63 -39.92 4.21
C ILE A 23 11.49 -40.84 3.79
N LYS A 24 10.68 -41.26 4.76
CA LYS A 24 9.36 -41.84 4.52
C LYS A 24 8.44 -40.76 3.96
N LYS A 25 7.89 -41.02 2.77
CA LYS A 25 6.67 -40.39 2.27
C LYS A 25 5.53 -40.78 3.21
N ASP A 26 4.87 -39.80 3.83
CA ASP A 26 3.46 -39.90 4.17
C ASP A 26 2.84 -38.51 4.38
N ASP A 27 1.66 -38.35 3.76
CA ASP A 27 0.57 -37.40 4.03
C ASP A 27 0.79 -35.88 3.95
N SER A 28 0.81 -35.38 2.71
CA SER A 28 0.46 -33.99 2.40
C SER A 28 -1.06 -33.77 2.53
N LYS A 29 -1.54 -33.58 3.77
CA LYS A 29 -2.79 -32.84 4.05
C LYS A 29 -2.44 -31.36 4.21
N ILE A 30 -2.65 -30.60 3.14
CA ILE A 30 -2.59 -29.14 3.15
C ILE A 30 -3.73 -28.64 4.06
N PHE A 31 -3.38 -28.23 5.27
CA PHE A 31 -4.27 -27.50 6.17
C PHE A 31 -4.42 -26.05 5.67
N PHE A 32 -5.50 -25.75 4.95
CA PHE A 32 -6.02 -24.38 4.87
C PHE A 32 -7.09 -24.25 5.96
N GLY A 33 -6.68 -23.84 7.15
CA GLY A 33 -7.63 -23.68 8.25
C GLY A 33 -6.98 -23.34 9.57
N HIS A 34 -6.46 -22.11 9.70
CA HIS A 34 -6.18 -21.37 10.94
C HIS A 34 -5.74 -19.94 10.53
N ARG A 35 -6.21 -18.82 11.12
CA ARG A 35 -7.20 -18.53 12.17
C ARG A 35 -7.88 -17.19 11.87
N SER A 36 -9.20 -17.23 11.65
CA SER A 36 -10.04 -16.04 11.68
C SER A 36 -10.04 -15.35 13.06
N SER A 37 -9.74 -16.07 14.16
CA SER A 37 -9.76 -15.53 15.52
C SER A 37 -8.77 -14.40 15.78
N ASP A 38 -7.57 -14.46 15.19
CA ASP A 38 -6.51 -13.52 15.50
C ASP A 38 -6.71 -12.20 14.72
N LEU A 39 -7.28 -12.29 13.51
CA LEU A 39 -7.76 -11.12 12.75
C LEU A 39 -9.07 -10.54 13.32
N ILE A 40 -9.93 -11.38 13.90
CA ILE A 40 -11.08 -10.91 14.69
C ILE A 40 -10.57 -10.12 15.90
N ASP A 41 -9.51 -10.56 16.56
CA ASP A 41 -8.88 -9.83 17.67
C ASP A 41 -8.26 -8.51 17.17
N VAL A 42 -7.65 -8.46 15.98
CA VAL A 42 -7.19 -7.18 15.38
C VAL A 42 -8.35 -6.21 15.19
N ASN A 43 -9.47 -6.66 14.61
CA ASN A 43 -10.68 -5.82 14.47
C ASN A 43 -11.27 -5.40 15.84
N GLN A 44 -11.11 -6.20 16.89
CA GLN A 44 -11.55 -5.87 18.25
C GLN A 44 -10.59 -4.91 18.96
N ARG A 45 -9.27 -5.05 18.75
CA ARG A 45 -8.22 -4.20 19.32
C ARG A 45 -8.17 -2.81 18.69
N LEU A 46 -8.55 -2.70 17.42
CA LEU A 46 -8.76 -1.41 16.75
C LEU A 46 -10.03 -0.68 17.21
N GLY A 47 -10.67 -1.16 18.29
CA GLY A 47 -11.86 -0.58 18.90
C GLY A 47 -13.14 -0.89 18.10
N PRO A 48 -14.26 -1.19 18.76
CA PRO A 48 -15.55 -1.21 18.10
C PRO A 48 -15.92 0.22 17.73
N ARG A 49 -15.49 0.70 16.56
CA ARG A 49 -16.21 1.81 15.93
C ARG A 49 -17.63 1.30 15.70
N ASN A 50 -18.62 2.08 16.12
CA ASN A 50 -19.99 1.99 15.62
C ASN A 50 -20.00 2.38 14.12
N VAL A 51 -19.19 1.70 13.30
CA VAL A 51 -19.47 1.60 11.87
C VAL A 51 -20.71 0.73 11.84
N ARG A 52 -21.87 1.41 11.83
CA ARG A 52 -23.12 0.80 11.41
C ARG A 52 -22.75 -0.01 10.16
N MET A 53 -22.99 -1.32 10.15
CA MET A 53 -22.70 -2.13 8.97
C MET A 53 -23.57 -1.61 7.84
N ASP A 54 -23.04 -0.63 7.14
CA ASP A 54 -23.63 -0.01 5.98
C ASP A 54 -23.76 -1.11 4.93
N THR A 55 -24.77 -1.00 4.07
CA THR A 55 -24.94 -1.95 2.96
C THR A 55 -23.69 -1.97 2.08
N ALA A 56 -23.45 -3.08 1.37
CA ALA A 56 -22.29 -3.19 0.47
C ALA A 56 -22.23 -2.05 -0.56
N GLU A 57 -23.39 -1.52 -0.97
CA GLU A 57 -23.51 -0.33 -1.83
C GLU A 57 -22.96 0.93 -1.15
N HIS A 58 -23.35 1.20 0.10
CA HIS A 58 -22.83 2.33 0.87
C HIS A 58 -21.32 2.24 1.13
N LEU A 59 -20.80 1.03 1.41
CA LEU A 59 -19.36 0.84 1.54
C LEU A 59 -18.63 1.14 0.22
N ASN A 60 -19.16 0.66 -0.91
CA ASN A 60 -18.59 0.93 -2.23
C ASN A 60 -18.50 2.45 -2.50
N ASP A 61 -19.56 3.19 -2.20
CA ASP A 61 -19.63 4.65 -2.35
C ASP A 61 -18.68 5.42 -1.43
N ARG A 62 -18.19 4.77 -0.37
CA ARG A 62 -17.23 5.34 0.60
C ARG A 62 -15.78 4.89 0.34
N THR A 63 -15.57 3.89 -0.51
CA THR A 63 -14.20 3.51 -0.91
C THR A 63 -13.55 4.63 -1.71
N ILE A 64 -12.22 4.72 -1.80
CA ILE A 64 -11.61 5.65 -2.77
C ILE A 64 -12.12 5.36 -4.19
N SER A 65 -12.32 4.10 -4.55
CA SER A 65 -12.84 3.76 -5.89
C SER A 65 -14.22 4.36 -6.17
N GLY A 66 -15.12 4.36 -5.19
CA GLY A 66 -16.42 5.02 -5.29
C GLY A 66 -16.35 6.52 -5.01
N CYS A 67 -15.40 6.98 -4.19
CA CYS A 67 -15.15 8.38 -3.90
C CYS A 67 -14.38 9.10 -4.99
N PHE A 68 -13.82 8.41 -5.99
CA PHE A 68 -13.43 9.06 -7.23
C PHE A 68 -14.62 9.83 -7.81
N ASN A 69 -15.84 9.28 -7.65
CA ASN A 69 -17.13 9.89 -8.02
C ASN A 69 -17.50 11.10 -7.14
N ARG A 70 -16.82 11.28 -6.00
CA ARG A 70 -16.96 12.46 -5.15
C ARG A 70 -15.79 13.40 -5.43
N THR A 71 -16.06 14.70 -5.36
CA THR A 71 -15.12 15.78 -5.65
C THR A 71 -13.94 15.76 -4.69
N GLN A 72 -12.88 15.01 -5.00
CA GLN A 72 -11.61 15.06 -4.28
C GLN A 72 -10.80 16.23 -4.82
N SER A 73 -10.32 17.08 -3.93
CA SER A 73 -9.42 18.17 -4.26
C SER A 73 -7.94 17.74 -4.16
N GLY A 74 -7.02 18.59 -4.62
CA GLY A 74 -5.58 18.35 -4.41
C GLY A 74 -5.21 18.24 -2.92
N LEU A 75 -5.91 19.01 -2.08
CA LEU A 75 -5.80 18.96 -0.62
C LEU A 75 -6.24 17.61 -0.07
N ASP A 76 -7.39 17.08 -0.53
CA ASP A 76 -7.92 15.80 -0.06
C ASP A 76 -6.99 14.64 -0.40
N GLN A 77 -6.39 14.64 -1.59
CA GLN A 77 -5.42 13.61 -2.00
C GLN A 77 -4.18 13.61 -1.09
N CYS A 78 -3.67 14.78 -0.72
CA CYS A 78 -2.50 14.90 0.14
C CYS A 78 -2.82 14.51 1.59
N ARG A 79 -3.98 14.92 2.12
CA ARG A 79 -4.48 14.51 3.44
C ARG A 79 -4.67 13.00 3.52
N LEU A 80 -5.31 12.43 2.50
CA LEU A 80 -5.50 10.99 2.38
C LEU A 80 -4.17 10.22 2.39
N LEU A 81 -3.18 10.68 1.62
CA LEU A 81 -1.84 10.08 1.67
C LEU A 81 -1.28 10.11 3.11
N TYR A 82 -1.35 11.26 3.77
CA TYR A 82 -0.83 11.40 5.14
C TYR A 82 -1.53 10.44 6.11
N GLN A 83 -2.87 10.40 6.08
CA GLN A 83 -3.69 9.55 6.93
C GLN A 83 -3.41 8.07 6.66
N LEU A 84 -3.30 7.63 5.41
CA LEU A 84 -2.97 6.23 5.08
C LEU A 84 -1.58 5.81 5.58
N LEU A 85 -0.61 6.71 5.52
CA LEU A 85 0.71 6.47 6.10
C LEU A 85 0.60 6.32 7.62
N GLU A 86 -0.18 7.16 8.30
CA GLU A 86 -0.37 7.03 9.74
C GLU A 86 -1.13 5.74 10.10
N SER A 87 -2.22 5.42 9.38
CA SER A 87 -3.00 4.20 9.59
C SER A 87 -2.15 2.94 9.41
N THR A 88 -1.32 2.85 8.36
CA THR A 88 -0.46 1.67 8.17
C THR A 88 0.61 1.56 9.24
N ARG A 89 1.14 2.70 9.73
CA ARG A 89 2.08 2.72 10.85
C ARG A 89 1.41 2.27 12.15
N ALA A 90 0.23 2.79 12.46
CA ALA A 90 -0.53 2.45 13.66
C ALA A 90 -0.89 0.95 13.68
N VAL A 91 -1.42 0.41 12.58
CA VAL A 91 -1.72 -1.03 12.45
C VAL A 91 -0.46 -1.87 12.67
N HIS A 92 0.68 -1.46 12.10
CA HIS A 92 1.94 -2.18 12.32
C HIS A 92 2.40 -2.11 13.77
N ARG A 93 2.45 -0.92 14.39
CA ARG A 93 2.91 -0.76 15.79
C ARG A 93 2.01 -1.49 16.79
N ASN A 94 0.70 -1.32 16.65
CA ASN A 94 -0.27 -1.75 17.67
C ASN A 94 -0.69 -3.20 17.49
N CYS A 95 -0.69 -3.70 16.26
CA CYS A 95 -1.18 -5.03 15.94
C CYS A 95 -0.08 -5.95 15.39
N ASN A 96 1.10 -5.43 15.06
CA ASN A 96 2.16 -6.19 14.38
C ASN A 96 1.66 -6.81 13.06
N VAL A 97 0.85 -6.04 12.32
CA VAL A 97 0.19 -6.46 11.07
C VAL A 97 0.70 -5.63 9.89
N LEU A 98 0.95 -6.30 8.76
CA LEU A 98 1.13 -5.67 7.45
C LEU A 98 -0.14 -5.83 6.61
N GLN A 99 -0.70 -4.72 6.14
CA GLN A 99 -1.73 -4.75 5.10
C GLN A 99 -1.06 -4.97 3.73
N ARG A 100 -1.37 -6.09 3.06
CA ARG A 100 -0.73 -6.47 1.79
C ARG A 100 -1.56 -6.17 0.55
N ASP A 101 -2.79 -5.71 0.71
CA ASP A 101 -3.66 -5.31 -0.42
C ASP A 101 -4.20 -3.90 -0.23
N ILE A 102 -3.28 -2.94 -0.15
CA ILE A 102 -3.60 -1.51 -0.16
C ILE A 102 -3.99 -1.13 -1.59
N ARG A 103 -5.27 -0.77 -1.77
CA ARG A 103 -5.86 -0.40 -3.06
C ARG A 103 -7.03 0.55 -2.85
N THR A 104 -7.41 1.26 -3.91
CA THR A 104 -8.51 2.24 -3.87
C THR A 104 -9.83 1.64 -3.38
N SER A 105 -10.11 0.38 -3.69
CA SER A 105 -11.32 -0.32 -3.24
C SER A 105 -11.25 -0.86 -1.81
N ASN A 106 -10.13 -0.76 -1.10
CA ASN A 106 -9.94 -1.28 0.28
C ASN A 106 -9.68 -0.14 1.29
N ILE A 107 -9.87 1.10 0.87
CA ILE A 107 -9.68 2.30 1.69
C ILE A 107 -11.03 3.00 1.78
N VAL A 108 -11.60 3.08 2.98
CA VAL A 108 -12.82 3.85 3.25
C VAL A 108 -12.42 5.24 3.72
N LEU A 109 -13.00 6.25 3.07
CA LEU A 109 -12.97 7.61 3.58
C LEU A 109 -14.03 7.76 4.67
N PRO A 110 -13.71 8.42 5.80
CA PRO A 110 -14.73 8.81 6.75
C PRO A 110 -15.75 9.70 6.02
N ASP A 111 -17.03 9.58 6.38
CA ASP A 111 -18.00 10.55 5.91
C ASP A 111 -17.53 11.90 6.43
N SER A 112 -17.06 12.76 5.50
CA SER A 112 -16.65 14.11 5.84
C SER A 112 -17.83 14.76 6.55
N VAL A 113 -17.70 14.93 7.88
CA VAL A 113 -18.56 15.83 8.65
C VAL A 113 -18.14 17.21 8.19
N VAL A 114 -18.63 17.63 7.01
CA VAL A 114 -18.27 18.86 6.30
C VAL A 114 -17.97 19.99 7.30
N PRO A 115 -16.70 20.25 7.65
CA PRO A 115 -16.37 21.51 8.28
C PRO A 115 -16.33 22.48 7.10
N SER A 116 -17.11 23.55 7.20
CA SER A 116 -17.10 24.60 6.20
C SER A 116 -15.64 24.98 5.87
N PRO A 117 -15.26 25.08 4.58
CA PRO A 117 -13.87 25.25 4.16
C PRO A 117 -13.42 26.69 4.41
N SER A 118 -13.19 27.07 5.66
CA SER A 118 -12.31 28.21 5.91
C SER A 118 -10.87 27.72 5.67
N ALA A 119 -10.19 28.31 4.69
CA ALA A 119 -8.79 28.04 4.38
C ALA A 119 -7.87 28.11 5.62
N ASP A 120 -8.27 28.91 6.62
CA ASP A 120 -7.56 29.12 7.88
C ASP A 120 -7.41 27.86 8.76
N SER A 121 -8.19 26.78 8.56
CA SER A 121 -8.16 25.58 9.43
C SER A 121 -7.39 24.38 8.85
N ALA A 122 -6.77 24.50 7.67
CA ALA A 122 -6.25 23.32 6.98
C ALA A 122 -5.06 22.65 7.70
N ASP A 123 -4.12 23.48 8.18
CA ASP A 123 -3.00 23.04 9.04
C ASP A 123 -3.52 22.66 10.42
N GLU A 124 -4.53 23.37 10.92
CA GLU A 124 -5.16 23.04 12.18
C GLU A 124 -5.76 21.64 12.19
N HIS A 125 -6.45 21.21 11.15
CA HIS A 125 -7.05 19.87 11.13
C HIS A 125 -6.01 18.75 11.18
N ILE A 126 -4.95 18.82 10.39
CA ILE A 126 -3.95 17.73 10.33
C ILE A 126 -3.28 17.55 11.69
N PHE A 127 -2.90 18.65 12.34
CA PHE A 127 -2.24 18.61 13.63
C PHE A 127 -3.20 18.49 14.82
N ASN A 128 -4.42 19.05 14.76
CA ASN A 128 -5.41 18.95 15.83
C ASN A 128 -6.02 17.55 15.88
N GLU A 129 -6.28 16.93 14.71
CA GLU A 129 -6.58 15.49 14.67
C GLU A 129 -5.41 14.74 15.31
N GLN A 130 -4.16 15.05 14.95
CA GLN A 130 -2.98 14.35 15.49
C GLN A 130 -2.66 14.58 16.97
N THR A 131 -3.04 15.69 17.58
CA THR A 131 -2.74 15.95 19.01
C THR A 131 -3.50 15.04 19.97
N GLU A 132 -4.59 14.39 19.53
CA GLU A 132 -5.24 13.32 20.30
C GLU A 132 -4.58 11.95 20.12
N TYR A 133 -3.64 11.81 19.18
CA TYR A 133 -2.80 10.62 19.02
C TYR A 133 -1.53 10.80 19.86
N ASP A 134 -1.72 10.96 21.17
CA ASP A 134 -0.64 10.69 22.13
C ASP A 134 -0.16 9.24 21.92
N ASP A 135 0.99 8.84 22.47
CA ASP A 135 1.51 7.45 22.34
C ASP A 135 0.49 6.35 22.77
N GLY A 136 -0.67 6.74 23.33
CA GLY A 136 -1.88 5.93 23.47
C GLY A 136 -2.90 6.14 22.33
N ALA A 137 -2.89 5.23 21.36
CA ALA A 137 -4.08 4.71 20.65
C ALA A 137 -5.17 5.71 20.18
N GLY A 138 -4.81 6.84 19.59
CA GLY A 138 -5.76 7.58 18.74
C GLY A 138 -6.13 6.74 17.51
N ASP A 139 -7.42 6.65 17.18
CA ASP A 139 -7.92 5.84 16.05
C ASP A 139 -7.85 6.63 14.73
N PRO A 140 -7.11 6.19 13.70
CA PRO A 140 -6.99 6.91 12.44
C PRO A 140 -8.33 7.10 11.72
N ASP A 141 -8.53 8.28 11.12
CA ASP A 141 -9.76 8.60 10.37
C ASP A 141 -9.91 7.80 9.06
N ALA A 142 -8.81 7.56 8.36
CA ALA A 142 -8.79 6.67 7.20
C ALA A 142 -8.75 5.21 7.67
N ILE A 143 -9.81 4.45 7.32
CA ILE A 143 -9.97 3.07 7.73
C ILE A 143 -9.60 2.15 6.57
N PHE A 144 -8.59 1.31 6.78
CA PHE A 144 -8.40 0.13 5.95
C PHE A 144 -9.49 -0.88 6.28
N PHE A 145 -10.13 -1.41 5.25
CA PHE A 145 -10.96 -2.59 5.38
C PHE A 145 -10.39 -3.70 4.50
N ASP A 146 -10.95 -4.90 4.62
CA ASP A 146 -10.45 -6.09 3.93
C ASP A 146 -9.01 -6.47 4.36
N PHE A 147 -8.91 -7.04 5.56
CA PHE A 147 -7.68 -7.64 6.10
C PHE A 147 -7.50 -9.11 5.68
N GLU A 148 -8.25 -9.62 4.69
CA GLU A 148 -8.14 -11.02 4.26
C GLU A 148 -6.73 -11.36 3.73
N ARG A 149 -6.04 -10.33 3.22
CA ARG A 149 -4.67 -10.43 2.71
C ARG A 149 -3.63 -9.89 3.67
N ALA A 150 -4.03 -9.40 4.83
CA ALA A 150 -3.12 -8.91 5.84
C ALA A 150 -2.21 -10.04 6.35
N GLU A 151 -1.13 -9.65 7.01
CA GLU A 151 -0.14 -10.57 7.55
C GLU A 151 0.22 -10.17 8.97
N VAL A 152 0.01 -11.09 9.92
CA VAL A 152 0.50 -10.93 11.29
C VAL A 152 1.99 -11.33 11.30
N LEU A 153 2.87 -10.45 11.73
CA LEU A 153 4.31 -10.67 11.72
C LEU A 153 4.74 -11.51 12.91
N ASN A 154 4.60 -12.82 12.82
CA ASN A 154 5.12 -13.74 13.82
C ASN A 154 6.51 -14.24 13.41
N GLU A 155 7.50 -14.14 14.31
CA GLU A 155 8.91 -14.53 14.04
C GLU A 155 9.08 -16.00 13.58
N LYS A 156 8.11 -16.87 13.92
CA LYS A 156 8.19 -18.32 13.68
C LYS A 156 7.73 -18.77 12.29
N GLU A 157 7.09 -17.91 11.50
CA GLU A 157 6.45 -18.30 10.22
C GLU A 157 7.11 -17.64 8.98
N ASP A 158 8.29 -17.06 9.17
CA ASP A 158 9.02 -16.34 8.13
C ASP A 158 9.29 -17.16 6.85
N GLU A 159 9.40 -18.49 6.96
CA GLU A 159 9.67 -19.40 5.84
C GLU A 159 8.43 -19.73 4.98
N LEU A 160 7.22 -19.55 5.51
CA LEU A 160 5.96 -19.85 4.82
C LEU A 160 5.31 -18.63 4.19
N ARG A 161 5.96 -17.46 4.27
CA ARG A 161 5.43 -16.21 3.74
C ARG A 161 5.20 -16.31 2.24
N LEU A 162 3.93 -16.18 1.83
CA LEU A 162 3.59 -16.08 0.42
C LEU A 162 4.26 -14.83 -0.17
N PRO A 163 5.15 -14.98 -1.16
CA PRO A 163 6.02 -13.89 -1.59
C PRO A 163 5.28 -12.78 -2.34
N ARG A 164 4.08 -13.07 -2.88
CA ARG A 164 3.38 -12.16 -3.78
C ARG A 164 1.87 -12.19 -3.54
N MET A 165 1.38 -11.23 -2.76
CA MET A 165 -0.05 -11.01 -2.55
C MET A 165 -0.39 -9.53 -2.65
N GLY A 166 -1.60 -9.22 -3.09
CA GLY A 166 -2.09 -7.87 -3.31
C GLY A 166 -2.44 -7.58 -4.78
N THR A 167 -2.89 -6.36 -5.02
CA THR A 167 -3.23 -5.86 -6.36
C THR A 167 -1.99 -5.28 -7.02
N VAL A 168 -1.57 -5.89 -8.14
CA VAL A 168 -0.28 -5.62 -8.83
C VAL A 168 -0.01 -4.12 -9.01
N GLN A 169 -0.99 -3.35 -9.48
CA GLN A 169 -0.83 -1.92 -9.76
C GLN A 169 -0.46 -1.06 -8.54
N PHE A 170 -0.79 -1.54 -7.33
CA PHE A 170 -0.52 -0.85 -6.06
C PHE A 170 0.52 -1.57 -5.21
N MET A 171 0.97 -2.77 -5.60
CA MET A 171 1.98 -3.52 -4.87
C MET A 171 3.31 -2.75 -4.88
N ALA A 172 4.11 -2.83 -3.82
CA ALA A 172 5.49 -2.34 -3.82
C ALA A 172 6.31 -3.03 -4.92
N ARG A 173 7.25 -2.33 -5.56
CA ARG A 173 7.94 -2.85 -6.75
C ARG A 173 8.79 -4.09 -6.47
N SER A 174 9.49 -4.12 -5.33
CA SER A 174 10.28 -5.27 -4.92
C SER A 174 9.40 -6.50 -4.64
N ILE A 175 8.23 -6.31 -4.03
CA ILE A 175 7.23 -7.37 -3.81
C ILE A 175 6.60 -7.84 -5.12
N CYS A 176 6.29 -6.91 -6.02
CA CYS A 176 5.73 -7.23 -7.33
C CYS A 176 6.70 -8.07 -8.17
N THR A 177 7.98 -7.72 -8.18
CA THR A 177 9.01 -8.45 -8.92
C THR A 177 9.55 -9.67 -8.19
N GLY A 178 9.28 -9.81 -6.88
CA GLY A 178 9.78 -10.87 -6.02
C GLY A 178 11.28 -10.76 -5.70
N ARG A 179 11.91 -9.64 -6.02
CA ARG A 179 13.36 -9.39 -5.85
C ARG A 179 13.62 -7.95 -5.45
N LEU A 180 14.73 -7.72 -4.76
CA LEU A 180 15.10 -6.39 -4.33
C LEU A 180 15.38 -5.48 -5.53
N ILE A 181 15.10 -4.19 -5.36
CA ILE A 181 15.40 -3.18 -6.38
C ILE A 181 16.87 -2.75 -6.23
N GLY A 182 17.61 -2.87 -7.33
CA GLY A 182 19.03 -2.51 -7.43
C GLY A 182 19.75 -3.41 -8.43
N ASP A 183 20.89 -2.96 -8.93
CA ASP A 183 21.84 -3.76 -9.71
C ASP A 183 23.22 -3.77 -9.03
N ASP A 184 24.09 -4.71 -9.43
CA ASP A 184 25.42 -4.91 -8.84
C ASP A 184 26.37 -3.71 -9.03
N ALA A 185 26.01 -2.75 -9.89
CA ALA A 185 26.84 -1.61 -10.27
C ALA A 185 26.34 -0.27 -9.70
N MET A 186 25.25 -0.28 -8.93
CA MET A 186 24.61 0.93 -8.46
C MET A 186 25.28 1.52 -7.21
N ILE A 187 25.63 2.80 -7.29
CA ILE A 187 25.94 3.60 -6.10
C ILE A 187 24.61 3.88 -5.40
N LEU A 188 24.38 3.18 -4.30
CA LEU A 188 23.20 3.37 -3.48
C LEU A 188 23.31 4.73 -2.75
N LEU A 189 22.31 5.59 -2.97
CA LEU A 189 22.26 6.90 -2.33
C LEU A 189 20.91 7.10 -1.66
N PHE A 190 20.87 6.91 -0.34
CA PHE A 190 19.69 7.21 0.47
C PHE A 190 19.71 8.67 0.90
N ARG A 191 18.57 9.33 0.79
CA ARG A 191 18.39 10.72 1.23
C ARG A 191 17.86 10.72 2.64
N ARG A 192 18.37 11.57 3.54
CA ARG A 192 17.73 11.78 4.84
C ARG A 192 16.28 12.27 4.66
N PRO A 193 15.37 12.04 5.62
CA PRO A 193 14.04 12.64 5.59
C PRO A 193 14.16 14.16 5.44
N PRO A 194 13.25 14.83 4.71
CA PRO A 194 13.35 16.28 4.55
C PRO A 194 13.19 16.96 5.91
N GLU A 195 13.79 18.14 6.04
CA GLU A 195 13.50 19.01 7.17
C GLU A 195 12.07 19.49 7.08
N ILE A 196 11.38 19.57 8.21
CA ILE A 196 10.05 20.20 8.28
C ILE A 196 10.24 21.71 8.07
N ALA A 197 9.37 22.31 7.26
CA ALA A 197 9.36 23.75 7.04
C ALA A 197 9.32 24.52 8.38
N GLU A 198 10.04 25.64 8.46
CA GLU A 198 10.19 26.41 9.71
C GLU A 198 8.84 26.81 10.32
N SER A 199 7.86 27.15 9.47
CA SER A 199 6.48 27.47 9.86
C SER A 199 5.76 26.32 10.57
N LEU A 200 6.13 25.07 10.27
CA LEU A 200 5.52 23.86 10.82
C LEU A 200 6.37 23.24 11.94
N LEU A 201 7.65 23.61 12.05
CA LEU A 201 8.63 22.94 12.89
C LEU A 201 8.24 22.93 14.38
N THR A 202 7.79 24.07 14.91
CA THR A 202 7.39 24.18 16.32
C THR A 202 6.25 23.22 16.63
N ARG A 203 5.22 23.19 15.77
CA ARG A 203 4.03 22.36 15.96
C ARG A 203 4.34 20.88 15.77
N TYR A 204 5.07 20.55 14.70
CA TYR A 204 5.51 19.18 14.45
C TYR A 204 6.39 18.65 15.60
N GLY A 205 7.32 19.47 16.11
CA GLY A 205 8.18 19.10 17.22
C GLY A 205 7.44 18.93 18.54
N SER A 206 6.40 19.74 18.81
CA SER A 206 5.58 19.59 20.01
C SER A 206 4.68 18.37 19.96
N THR A 207 4.10 18.06 18.79
CA THR A 207 3.18 16.92 18.62
C THR A 207 3.93 15.60 18.47
N MET A 208 5.11 15.62 17.86
CA MET A 208 5.86 14.41 17.50
C MET A 208 7.33 14.46 17.93
N PRO A 209 7.62 14.74 19.22
CA PRO A 209 9.00 14.93 19.69
C PRO A 209 9.87 13.68 19.47
N ASN A 210 9.30 12.50 19.66
CA ASN A 210 9.99 11.22 19.46
C ASN A 210 10.41 11.03 18.00
N ARG A 211 9.57 11.43 17.03
CA ARG A 211 9.88 11.30 15.59
C ARG A 211 10.98 12.28 15.18
N VAL A 212 10.92 13.52 15.65
CA VAL A 212 12.01 14.51 15.42
C VAL A 212 13.35 13.95 15.91
N LYS A 213 13.37 13.35 17.10
CA LYS A 213 14.58 12.75 17.67
C LYS A 213 15.05 11.51 16.91
N HIS A 214 14.17 10.55 16.64
CA HIS A 214 14.54 9.27 16.00
C HIS A 214 15.01 9.43 14.55
N PHE A 215 14.47 10.41 13.85
CA PHE A 215 14.80 10.68 12.45
C PHE A 215 15.71 11.90 12.27
N ALA A 216 16.36 12.36 13.34
CA ALA A 216 17.43 13.32 13.26
C ALA A 216 18.62 12.70 12.51
N CYS A 217 18.99 13.27 11.37
CA CYS A 217 20.07 12.78 10.54
C CYS A 217 21.00 13.94 10.17
N PRO A 218 22.24 13.97 10.68
CA PRO A 218 23.17 15.07 10.42
C PRO A 218 23.73 15.03 9.00
N THR A 219 23.78 13.84 8.38
CA THR A 219 24.27 13.67 7.01
C THR A 219 23.11 13.78 6.02
N PRO A 220 23.25 14.58 4.95
CA PRO A 220 22.19 14.74 3.96
C PRO A 220 21.91 13.45 3.19
N THR A 221 22.91 12.60 3.05
CA THR A 221 22.84 11.35 2.30
C THR A 221 23.59 10.24 3.02
N HIS A 222 23.12 9.01 2.82
CA HIS A 222 23.80 7.79 3.24
C HIS A 222 24.12 6.94 2.01
N THR A 223 25.36 6.48 1.94
CA THR A 223 25.84 5.54 0.94
C THR A 223 26.29 4.30 1.70
N PRO A 224 25.51 3.20 1.69
CA PRO A 224 25.99 1.97 2.29
C PRO A 224 27.27 1.53 1.58
N GLY A 225 28.07 0.70 2.27
CA GLY A 225 29.21 0.04 1.65
C GLY A 225 28.80 -0.81 0.43
N PRO A 226 29.78 -1.35 -0.31
CA PRO A 226 29.51 -2.25 -1.43
C PRO A 226 28.56 -3.37 -1.01
N VAL A 227 27.51 -3.58 -1.80
CA VAL A 227 26.53 -4.64 -1.58
C VAL A 227 26.92 -5.86 -2.40
N GLU A 228 27.08 -7.01 -1.74
CA GLU A 228 27.30 -8.28 -2.43
C GLU A 228 25.98 -8.82 -3.01
N MET A 229 25.90 -8.91 -4.34
CA MET A 229 24.91 -9.69 -5.11
C MET A 229 23.41 -9.46 -4.77
N PRO A 230 22.82 -8.32 -5.14
CA PRO A 230 21.39 -8.03 -4.98
C PRO A 230 20.43 -9.04 -5.62
N SER A 231 20.84 -9.71 -6.71
CA SER A 231 19.92 -10.49 -7.57
C SER A 231 19.37 -11.78 -6.96
N ALA A 232 20.01 -12.34 -5.94
CA ALA A 232 19.58 -13.60 -5.31
C ALA A 232 18.65 -13.42 -4.09
N THR A 233 18.50 -12.18 -3.61
CA THR A 233 17.78 -11.94 -2.35
C THR A 233 16.28 -11.85 -2.58
N ILE A 234 15.55 -12.81 -1.98
CA ILE A 234 14.09 -12.84 -1.99
C ILE A 234 13.58 -11.65 -1.17
N THR A 235 12.73 -10.82 -1.79
CA THR A 235 12.08 -9.72 -1.07
C THR A 235 11.01 -10.26 -0.13
N ARG A 236 11.03 -9.79 1.12
CA ARG A 236 9.99 -10.06 2.10
C ARG A 236 9.13 -8.81 2.32
N PRO A 237 7.80 -8.94 2.45
CA PRO A 237 6.93 -7.86 2.88
C PRO A 237 7.46 -7.22 4.18
N ALA A 238 7.33 -5.90 4.27
CA ALA A 238 7.83 -5.09 5.38
C ALA A 238 7.03 -3.78 5.40
N LEU A 239 7.06 -3.05 6.52
CA LEU A 239 6.30 -1.82 6.66
C LEU A 239 6.59 -0.81 5.53
N ARG A 240 7.85 -0.63 5.13
CA ARG A 240 8.23 0.22 3.98
C ARG A 240 7.47 -0.11 2.68
N HIS A 241 7.14 -1.38 2.44
CA HIS A 241 6.38 -1.77 1.25
C HIS A 241 4.93 -1.28 1.31
N ALA A 242 4.35 -1.16 2.51
CA ALA A 242 3.05 -0.53 2.68
C ALA A 242 3.10 0.96 2.32
N ALA A 243 4.15 1.70 2.72
CA ALA A 243 4.33 3.09 2.31
C ALA A 243 4.47 3.25 0.78
N GLU A 244 5.24 2.38 0.13
CA GLU A 244 5.33 2.36 -1.34
C GLU A 244 3.96 2.06 -1.98
N SER A 245 3.18 1.14 -1.42
CA SER A 245 1.83 0.87 -1.91
C SER A 245 0.89 2.08 -1.78
N VAL A 246 0.95 2.81 -0.67
CA VAL A 246 0.20 4.06 -0.51
C VAL A 246 0.66 5.11 -1.54
N PHE A 247 1.97 5.20 -1.83
CA PHE A 247 2.48 6.06 -2.91
C PHE A 247 1.90 5.71 -4.28
N TRP A 248 1.75 4.41 -4.60
CA TRP A 248 1.15 3.98 -5.86
C TRP A 248 -0.35 4.29 -5.93
N VAL A 249 -1.07 4.22 -4.81
CA VAL A 249 -2.46 4.70 -4.72
C VAL A 249 -2.54 6.19 -5.01
N LEU A 250 -1.69 7.02 -4.38
CA LEU A 250 -1.65 8.46 -4.67
C LEU A 250 -1.34 8.72 -6.14
N THR A 251 -0.32 8.05 -6.69
CA THR A 251 0.10 8.23 -8.09
C THR A 251 -1.04 7.89 -9.05
N TRP A 252 -1.77 6.81 -8.77
CA TRP A 252 -2.96 6.45 -9.52
C TRP A 252 -4.04 7.53 -9.45
N CYS A 253 -4.40 7.99 -8.25
CA CYS A 253 -5.35 9.10 -8.06
C CYS A 253 -4.96 10.35 -8.82
N ALA A 254 -3.70 10.74 -8.72
CA ALA A 254 -3.11 11.90 -9.37
C ALA A 254 -3.13 11.85 -10.90
N VAL A 255 -2.89 10.67 -11.47
CA VAL A 255 -2.89 10.44 -12.93
C VAL A 255 -4.31 10.39 -13.48
N CYS A 256 -5.22 9.73 -12.76
CA CYS A 256 -6.62 9.57 -13.13
C CYS A 256 -7.48 10.80 -12.84
N ALA A 257 -7.04 11.74 -12.00
CA ALA A 257 -7.82 12.92 -11.63
C ALA A 257 -8.16 13.80 -12.85
N ALA A 258 -9.46 13.93 -13.14
CA ALA A 258 -10.03 14.92 -14.04
C ALA A 258 -10.66 16.04 -13.20
N PRO A 259 -10.36 17.33 -13.42
CA PRO A 259 -11.01 18.42 -12.70
C PRO A 259 -12.46 18.62 -13.14
N ALA A 260 -13.33 18.97 -12.20
CA ALA A 260 -14.75 19.24 -12.46
C ALA A 260 -14.93 20.41 -13.42
N GLY A 261 -15.87 20.27 -14.36
CA GLY A 261 -16.21 21.32 -15.33
C GLY A 261 -15.12 21.64 -16.36
N ARG A 262 -14.09 20.78 -16.50
CA ARG A 262 -13.00 20.99 -17.46
C ARG A 262 -12.80 19.76 -18.34
N VAL A 263 -12.48 20.01 -19.61
CA VAL A 263 -12.07 18.96 -20.54
C VAL A 263 -10.72 18.43 -20.12
N SER A 264 -10.62 17.12 -19.92
CA SER A 264 -9.38 16.47 -19.52
C SER A 264 -8.74 15.75 -20.69
N PRO A 265 -7.44 15.95 -20.96
CA PRO A 265 -6.74 15.14 -21.95
C PRO A 265 -6.70 13.67 -21.47
N PRO A 266 -6.70 12.68 -22.38
CA PRO A 266 -6.62 11.29 -21.99
C PRO A 266 -5.29 10.98 -21.29
N VAL A 267 -5.26 9.93 -20.47
CA VAL A 267 -4.02 9.42 -19.88
C VAL A 267 -3.13 8.87 -21.01
N PRO A 268 -1.85 9.27 -21.10
CA PRO A 268 -0.95 8.74 -22.11
C PRO A 268 -0.86 7.21 -22.05
N GLN A 269 -1.02 6.54 -23.19
CA GLN A 269 -1.06 5.08 -23.27
C GLN A 269 0.19 4.43 -22.65
N GLY A 270 1.38 4.98 -22.92
CA GLY A 270 2.63 4.47 -22.37
C GLY A 270 2.64 4.47 -20.84
N LEU A 271 2.14 5.55 -20.22
CA LEU A 271 2.03 5.62 -18.77
C LEU A 271 1.00 4.61 -18.24
N TRP A 272 -0.17 4.53 -18.87
CA TRP A 272 -1.23 3.59 -18.47
C TRP A 272 -0.74 2.14 -18.48
N VAL A 273 -0.11 1.73 -19.58
CA VAL A 273 0.51 0.40 -19.71
C VAL A 273 1.54 0.18 -18.62
N THR A 274 2.36 1.19 -18.33
CA THR A 274 3.42 1.05 -17.33
C THR A 274 2.85 0.92 -15.91
N LEU A 275 1.78 1.64 -15.58
CA LEU A 275 1.11 1.56 -14.27
C LEU A 275 0.34 0.25 -14.06
N THR A 276 -0.13 -0.39 -15.14
CA THR A 276 -0.97 -1.59 -15.08
C THR A 276 -0.24 -2.89 -15.43
N ALA A 277 0.96 -2.83 -16.01
CA ALA A 277 1.71 -4.02 -16.42
C ALA A 277 2.36 -4.78 -15.23
N ASN A 278 2.42 -6.11 -15.37
CA ASN A 278 2.73 -7.03 -14.26
C ASN A 278 4.15 -7.66 -14.29
N HIS A 279 4.82 -7.70 -15.45
CA HIS A 279 5.90 -8.69 -15.66
C HIS A 279 7.32 -8.19 -15.38
N ARG A 280 7.56 -6.87 -15.37
CA ARG A 280 8.88 -6.28 -15.11
C ARG A 280 8.88 -5.10 -14.17
N ASP A 281 7.69 -4.71 -13.72
CA ASP A 281 7.47 -3.50 -12.94
C ASP A 281 8.29 -2.31 -13.44
N ALA A 282 7.96 -1.89 -14.67
CA ALA A 282 8.63 -0.77 -15.33
C ALA A 282 8.09 0.59 -14.85
N ARG A 283 7.32 0.62 -13.75
CA ARG A 283 6.67 1.84 -13.25
C ARG A 283 7.69 2.95 -13.08
N PRO A 284 7.41 4.14 -13.62
CA PRO A 284 8.41 5.18 -13.71
C PRO A 284 8.71 5.70 -12.29
N THR A 285 9.97 6.05 -12.06
CA THR A 285 10.40 6.70 -10.80
C THR A 285 10.08 8.19 -10.77
N LYS A 286 9.49 8.74 -11.85
CA LYS A 286 9.07 10.13 -11.99
C LYS A 286 7.90 10.24 -12.95
N ILE A 287 6.97 11.12 -12.63
CA ILE A 287 5.91 11.56 -13.52
C ILE A 287 6.39 12.80 -14.30
N ILE A 288 6.29 12.76 -15.62
CA ILE A 288 6.73 13.84 -16.51
C ILE A 288 5.59 14.81 -16.84
N ALA A 289 5.92 15.92 -17.51
CA ALA A 289 4.91 16.87 -17.96
C ALA A 289 3.93 16.20 -18.95
N GLY A 290 2.64 16.51 -18.84
CA GLY A 290 1.59 15.98 -19.72
C GLY A 290 1.01 14.61 -19.32
N GLU A 291 1.64 13.91 -18.38
CA GLU A 291 1.11 12.66 -17.82
C GLU A 291 -0.08 12.88 -16.87
N ARG A 292 -0.21 14.10 -16.36
CA ARG A 292 -1.31 14.53 -15.48
C ARG A 292 -2.12 15.64 -16.13
N HIS A 293 -3.31 15.89 -15.58
CA HIS A 293 -4.07 17.07 -15.94
C HIS A 293 -3.31 18.34 -15.52
N PRO A 294 -3.13 19.35 -16.40
CA PRO A 294 -2.38 20.57 -16.09
C PRO A 294 -2.85 21.32 -14.83
N ALA A 295 -4.15 21.28 -14.56
CA ALA A 295 -4.74 21.90 -13.36
C ALA A 295 -4.23 21.31 -12.03
N TYR A 296 -3.64 20.11 -12.02
CA TYR A 296 -3.05 19.47 -10.84
C TYR A 296 -1.53 19.30 -10.97
N ASP A 297 -0.88 20.04 -11.88
CA ASP A 297 0.54 19.85 -12.18
C ASP A 297 1.45 20.16 -10.98
N ALA A 298 1.03 21.05 -10.07
CA ALA A 298 1.78 21.34 -8.84
C ALA A 298 2.01 20.07 -7.98
N VAL A 299 1.02 19.17 -7.90
CA VAL A 299 1.11 17.90 -7.17
C VAL A 299 2.15 16.95 -7.79
N ARG A 300 2.60 17.19 -9.03
CA ARG A 300 3.72 16.44 -9.63
C ARG A 300 5.01 16.60 -8.83
N SER A 301 5.25 17.76 -8.24
CA SER A 301 6.46 18.04 -7.46
C SER A 301 6.57 17.14 -6.22
N VAL A 302 5.49 16.99 -5.46
CA VAL A 302 5.46 16.11 -4.28
C VAL A 302 5.55 14.65 -4.69
N ILE A 303 4.83 14.20 -5.73
CA ILE A 303 4.94 12.80 -6.22
C ILE A 303 6.36 12.48 -6.64
N ASN A 304 7.02 13.36 -7.40
CA ASN A 304 8.40 13.13 -7.83
C ASN A 304 9.38 13.18 -6.65
N SER A 305 9.09 13.96 -5.61
CA SER A 305 9.89 13.99 -4.39
C SER A 305 9.74 12.70 -3.58
N LEU A 306 8.53 12.16 -3.47
CA LEU A 306 8.26 10.86 -2.84
C LEU A 306 8.96 9.73 -3.62
N ALA A 307 8.81 9.72 -4.95
CA ALA A 307 9.38 8.71 -5.81
C ALA A 307 10.93 8.67 -5.76
N ALA A 308 11.56 9.80 -5.45
CA ALA A 308 13.02 9.87 -5.26
C ALA A 308 13.53 9.02 -4.08
N TYR A 309 12.70 8.73 -3.08
CA TYR A 309 13.05 7.81 -1.97
C TYR A 309 12.87 6.34 -2.33
N LEU A 310 12.15 6.05 -3.42
CA LEU A 310 11.90 4.69 -3.88
C LEU A 310 12.97 4.21 -4.87
N VAL A 311 13.89 5.07 -5.31
CA VAL A 311 14.90 4.71 -6.33
C VAL A 311 15.69 3.45 -5.94
N HIS A 312 15.95 3.26 -4.65
CA HIS A 312 16.68 2.13 -4.10
C HIS A 312 15.86 1.41 -3.02
N ASP A 313 16.03 0.10 -2.88
CA ASP A 313 15.41 -0.65 -1.78
C ASP A 313 16.10 -0.31 -0.46
N LEU A 314 15.33 0.15 0.54
CA LEU A 314 15.85 0.43 1.89
C LEU A 314 16.36 -0.83 2.60
N HIS A 315 16.12 -2.03 2.06
CA HIS A 315 16.80 -3.24 2.51
C HIS A 315 18.33 -3.09 2.54
N TRP A 316 18.91 -2.28 1.65
CA TRP A 316 20.35 -2.06 1.59
C TRP A 316 20.88 -1.02 2.58
N ALA A 317 20.01 -0.39 3.36
CA ALA A 317 20.44 0.53 4.40
C ALA A 317 21.16 -0.24 5.52
N THR A 318 22.27 0.32 5.99
CA THR A 318 23.11 -0.26 7.07
C THR A 318 23.02 0.50 8.38
N ASP A 319 22.61 1.77 8.33
CA ASP A 319 22.72 2.70 9.44
C ASP A 319 21.39 3.40 9.75
N ALA A 320 21.23 3.80 11.01
CA ALA A 320 20.12 4.64 11.40
C ALA A 320 20.23 6.05 10.78
N PRO A 321 19.11 6.71 10.45
CA PRO A 321 17.74 6.22 10.62
C PRO A 321 17.23 5.37 9.44
N PHE A 322 18.05 5.11 8.42
CA PHE A 322 17.64 4.47 7.16
C PHE A 322 17.18 3.01 7.34
N THR A 323 17.69 2.32 8.36
CA THR A 323 17.26 0.96 8.74
C THR A 323 15.96 0.91 9.53
N HIS A 324 15.44 2.06 10.00
CA HIS A 324 14.22 2.07 10.81
C HIS A 324 13.00 1.68 9.95
N PRO A 325 12.11 0.77 10.41
CA PRO A 325 11.00 0.24 9.61
C PRO A 325 10.04 1.32 9.10
N GLU A 326 9.95 2.45 9.81
CA GLU A 326 9.07 3.58 9.50
C GLU A 326 9.76 4.73 8.77
N PHE A 327 11.04 4.56 8.39
CA PHE A 327 11.81 5.61 7.72
C PHE A 327 11.09 6.17 6.49
N LEU A 328 10.55 5.29 5.65
CA LEU A 328 9.87 5.72 4.42
C LEU A 328 8.58 6.47 4.72
N HIS A 329 7.81 6.00 5.71
CA HIS A 329 6.61 6.71 6.19
C HIS A 329 6.93 8.10 6.72
N GLU A 330 8.01 8.22 7.51
CA GLU A 330 8.48 9.50 8.01
C GLU A 330 8.82 10.45 6.85
N ALA A 331 9.68 10.02 5.95
CA ALA A 331 10.12 10.83 4.81
C ALA A 331 8.93 11.30 3.96
N PHE A 332 7.98 10.39 3.69
CA PHE A 332 6.78 10.70 2.93
C PHE A 332 5.87 11.70 3.63
N GLN A 333 5.59 11.50 4.91
CA GLN A 333 4.75 12.41 5.68
C GLN A 333 5.34 13.81 5.78
N ARG A 334 6.66 13.94 5.99
CA ARG A 334 7.32 15.26 6.01
C ARG A 334 7.27 15.95 4.64
N LEU A 335 7.45 15.21 3.54
CA LEU A 335 7.30 15.76 2.18
C LEU A 335 5.87 16.26 1.94
N VAL A 336 4.86 15.51 2.37
CA VAL A 336 3.46 15.90 2.24
C VAL A 336 3.15 17.13 3.10
N LEU A 337 3.59 17.16 4.36
CA LEU A 337 3.38 18.31 5.24
C LEU A 337 3.99 19.59 4.68
N ASN A 338 5.24 19.53 4.20
CA ASN A 338 5.88 20.69 3.59
C ASN A 338 5.12 21.14 2.34
N PHE A 339 4.73 20.21 1.46
CA PHE A 339 3.92 20.53 0.29
C PHE A 339 2.59 21.19 0.65
N LEU A 340 1.91 20.70 1.69
CA LEU A 340 0.68 21.29 2.19
C LEU A 340 0.93 22.72 2.71
N GLY A 341 1.96 22.92 3.53
CA GLY A 341 2.32 24.25 4.04
C GLY A 341 2.65 25.26 2.93
N ASP A 342 3.36 24.82 1.88
CA ASP A 342 3.79 25.67 0.77
C ASP A 342 2.64 26.04 -0.19
N HIS A 343 1.61 25.18 -0.31
CA HIS A 343 0.59 25.31 -1.35
C HIS A 343 -0.85 25.45 -0.83
N ARG A 344 -1.09 25.49 0.47
CA ARG A 344 -2.45 25.44 1.08
C ARG A 344 -3.45 26.45 0.47
N ASP A 345 -2.98 27.63 0.11
CA ASP A 345 -3.81 28.75 -0.37
C ASP A 345 -3.93 28.79 -1.90
N GLU A 346 -3.33 27.83 -2.61
CA GLU A 346 -3.36 27.78 -4.06
C GLU A 346 -4.67 27.16 -4.59
N GLY A 347 -5.22 27.76 -5.65
CA GLY A 347 -6.52 27.34 -6.20
C GLY A 347 -6.58 25.88 -6.67
N PHE A 348 -5.46 25.25 -7.00
CA PHE A 348 -5.44 23.83 -7.38
C PHE A 348 -5.70 22.90 -6.19
N MET A 349 -5.39 23.33 -4.96
CA MET A 349 -5.60 22.55 -3.76
C MET A 349 -7.08 22.38 -3.43
N LEU A 350 -7.91 23.36 -3.81
CA LEU A 350 -9.36 23.36 -3.60
C LEU A 350 -10.16 22.94 -4.84
N LEU A 351 -9.47 22.68 -5.96
CA LEU A 351 -10.13 22.33 -7.22
C LEU A 351 -10.69 20.91 -7.14
N PRO A 352 -12.02 20.71 -7.24
CA PRO A 352 -12.61 19.39 -7.16
C PRO A 352 -12.37 18.53 -8.41
N THR A 353 -12.28 17.20 -8.26
CA THR A 353 -12.38 16.24 -9.36
C THR A 353 -13.80 16.15 -9.92
N SER A 354 -13.94 15.73 -11.18
CA SER A 354 -15.21 15.60 -11.90
C SER A 354 -16.08 14.44 -11.43
N GLY A 355 -15.56 13.54 -10.60
CA GLY A 355 -16.20 12.27 -10.30
C GLY A 355 -15.66 11.12 -11.18
N GLU A 356 -15.29 11.42 -12.41
CA GLU A 356 -14.91 10.41 -13.38
C GLU A 356 -13.39 10.38 -13.56
N PRO A 357 -12.77 9.18 -13.69
CA PRO A 357 -11.37 9.10 -14.06
C PRO A 357 -11.18 9.67 -15.46
N ARG A 358 -9.99 10.25 -15.72
CA ARG A 358 -9.57 10.62 -17.07
C ARG A 358 -9.69 9.41 -18.00
N GLU A 359 -10.22 9.65 -19.19
CA GLU A 359 -10.26 8.65 -20.25
C GLU A 359 -8.83 8.18 -20.58
N PHE A 360 -8.71 6.96 -21.06
CA PHE A 360 -7.47 6.44 -21.61
C PHE A 360 -7.65 6.26 -23.12
N ASP A 361 -6.60 6.54 -23.88
CA ASP A 361 -6.63 6.38 -25.33
C ASP A 361 -6.68 4.88 -25.69
N SER A 362 -7.87 4.36 -25.95
CA SER A 362 -8.16 2.92 -26.06
C SER A 362 -7.83 2.32 -27.43
N LEU A 363 -6.82 2.84 -28.13
CA LEU A 363 -6.52 2.44 -29.52
C LEU A 363 -5.95 1.03 -29.66
N VAL A 364 -5.61 0.34 -28.57
CA VAL A 364 -5.19 -1.06 -28.61
C VAL A 364 -6.28 -1.90 -27.97
N ASN A 365 -6.94 -2.70 -28.81
CA ASN A 365 -7.66 -3.90 -28.38
C ASN A 365 -6.65 -4.80 -27.66
N TYR A 366 -6.39 -4.52 -26.38
CA TYR A 366 -5.78 -5.47 -25.50
C TYR A 366 -6.74 -6.65 -25.49
N ALA A 367 -6.35 -7.75 -26.15
CA ALA A 367 -6.93 -9.04 -25.84
C ALA A 367 -6.90 -9.13 -24.31
N GLU A 368 -8.08 -9.21 -23.68
CA GLU A 368 -8.20 -9.24 -22.23
C GLU A 368 -7.10 -10.18 -21.69
N PRO A 369 -6.29 -9.73 -20.71
CA PRO A 369 -5.31 -10.61 -20.09
C PRO A 369 -6.08 -11.89 -19.72
N PRO A 370 -5.61 -13.08 -20.12
CA PRO A 370 -6.35 -14.31 -19.86
C PRO A 370 -6.65 -14.34 -18.36
N CYS A 371 -7.93 -14.22 -18.02
CA CYS A 371 -8.41 -14.28 -16.64
C CYS A 371 -7.72 -15.47 -15.98
N SER A 372 -7.18 -15.28 -14.79
CA SER A 372 -6.58 -16.39 -14.06
C SER A 372 -7.60 -17.53 -13.99
N ARG A 373 -7.16 -18.78 -14.17
CA ARG A 373 -8.08 -19.95 -14.14
C ARG A 373 -8.97 -19.93 -12.89
N ARG A 374 -8.49 -19.34 -11.78
CA ARG A 374 -9.24 -19.14 -10.54
C ARG A 374 -10.37 -18.12 -10.68
N GLU A 375 -10.16 -16.96 -11.29
CA GLU A 375 -11.22 -15.98 -11.57
C GLU A 375 -12.23 -16.51 -12.59
N TYR A 376 -11.77 -17.24 -13.60
CA TYR A 376 -12.65 -17.93 -14.54
C TYR A 376 -13.54 -18.96 -13.83
N LEU A 377 -12.99 -19.73 -12.88
CA LEU A 377 -13.75 -20.69 -12.07
C LEU A 377 -14.75 -20.02 -11.13
N LEU A 378 -14.41 -18.86 -10.55
CA LEU A 378 -15.34 -18.08 -9.71
C LEU A 378 -16.46 -17.43 -10.53
N ARG A 379 -16.16 -16.90 -11.73
CA ARG A 379 -17.19 -16.36 -12.64
C ARG A 379 -18.12 -17.45 -13.19
N THR A 380 -17.61 -18.65 -13.42
CA THR A 380 -18.40 -19.78 -13.92
C THR A 380 -19.18 -20.49 -12.83
N SER A 381 -18.73 -20.47 -11.56
CA SER A 381 -19.49 -21.04 -10.44
C SER A 381 -20.72 -20.20 -10.07
N ALA A 382 -20.66 -18.88 -10.24
CA ALA A 382 -21.77 -17.96 -9.98
C ALA A 382 -22.91 -18.06 -11.02
N LYS A 383 -22.69 -18.72 -12.17
CA LYS A 383 -23.69 -18.93 -13.23
C LYS A 383 -24.27 -20.35 -13.23
N ARG A 384 -24.50 -20.96 -12.07
CA ARG A 384 -25.42 -22.11 -12.03
C ARG A 384 -26.86 -21.57 -12.15
N PRO A 385 -27.58 -21.84 -13.25
CA PRO A 385 -29.00 -21.57 -13.28
C PRO A 385 -29.66 -22.33 -12.14
N PHE A 386 -30.52 -21.64 -11.39
CA PHE A 386 -31.46 -22.25 -10.46
C PHE A 386 -32.24 -23.30 -11.26
N SER A 387 -31.83 -24.57 -11.15
CA SER A 387 -32.64 -25.65 -11.70
C SER A 387 -33.89 -25.70 -10.84
N SER A 388 -35.02 -25.35 -11.42
CA SER A 388 -36.34 -25.61 -10.88
C SER A 388 -36.42 -27.10 -10.53
N GLN A 389 -36.28 -27.43 -9.25
CA GLN A 389 -36.72 -28.72 -8.75
C GLN A 389 -38.24 -28.75 -8.93
N GLY A 390 -38.68 -29.53 -9.91
CA GLY A 390 -40.08 -29.80 -10.19
C GLY A 390 -40.77 -30.31 -8.94
N GLY A 391 -41.94 -29.74 -8.68
CA GLY A 391 -42.88 -30.21 -7.69
C GLY A 391 -43.23 -31.67 -7.97
N LEU A 392 -42.89 -32.53 -7.02
CA LEU A 392 -43.44 -33.88 -6.95
C LEU A 392 -44.83 -33.74 -6.32
N GLU A 393 -45.86 -33.59 -7.17
CA GLU A 393 -47.26 -33.67 -6.75
C GLU A 393 -47.53 -35.05 -6.11
N ARG A 394 -47.70 -35.08 -4.79
CA ARG A 394 -48.29 -36.24 -4.11
C ARG A 394 -49.78 -36.23 -4.38
N LYS A 395 -50.20 -37.07 -5.33
CA LYS A 395 -51.59 -37.42 -5.61
C LYS A 395 -52.14 -38.27 -4.44
N THR A 396 -52.84 -37.65 -3.50
CA THR A 396 -53.71 -38.33 -2.53
C THR A 396 -54.98 -38.79 -3.21
N THR A 397 -55.09 -40.10 -3.48
CA THR A 397 -56.35 -40.75 -3.84
C THR A 397 -57.17 -41.01 -2.59
N ASN A 398 -58.26 -40.24 -2.41
CA ASN A 398 -59.37 -40.59 -1.55
C ASN A 398 -60.17 -41.71 -2.25
N GLY A 399 -60.23 -42.88 -1.63
CA GLY A 399 -61.19 -43.94 -1.95
C GLY A 399 -62.12 -44.11 -0.76
N THR A 400 -63.38 -43.71 -0.91
CA THR A 400 -64.48 -43.99 0.00
C THR A 400 -65.60 -44.56 -0.87
N ASP A 401 -65.84 -45.86 -0.76
CA ASP A 401 -67.07 -46.56 -1.14
C ASP A 401 -67.15 -47.75 -0.16
N GLN A 402 -68.05 -47.71 0.82
CA GLN A 402 -69.42 -48.23 0.74
C GLN A 402 -69.49 -49.71 0.33
N LEU A 403 -69.85 -50.55 1.30
CA LEU A 403 -70.55 -51.81 1.08
C LEU A 403 -71.44 -52.07 2.29
N GLU A 404 -72.69 -52.42 1.95
CA GLU A 404 -73.78 -52.93 2.80
C GLU A 404 -73.40 -54.19 3.58
#